data_AF-A0AA96XJI4-F1
#
_entry.id   AF-A0AA96XJI4-F1
#
_cell.length_a   1.000
_cell.length_b   1.000
_cell.length_c   1.000
_cell.angle_alpha   90.00
_cell.angle_beta   90.00
_cell.angle_gamma   90.00
#
_symmetry.space_group_name_H-M   'P 1'
#
loop_
_entity.id
_entity.type
_entity.pdbx_description
1 polymer ?
#
loop_
_entity_poly.entity_id
_entity_poly.type
_entity_poly.pdbx_seq_one_letter_code
_entity_poly.pdbx_strand_id
1 'polypeptide(L)'
;MTLRAMTDVGAELGLSPEDVLPWGTHRAKVSLDALGKRGGRQGRLVLVSAINPTPPGEGKTTMSVALAMGLRKRGAARWRPCASRHWALSSA
;
A
#
# COMPACT_ATOMS: atom_id res chain seq x y z
N MET A 1 13.84 14.83 -1.61
CA MET A 1 12.84 13.91 -1.04
C MET A 1 13.56 12.65 -0.61
N THR A 2 13.56 12.34 0.69
CA THR A 2 14.30 11.20 1.25
C THR A 2 13.33 10.08 1.61
N LEU A 3 13.74 8.84 1.38
CA LEU A 3 12.95 7.68 1.79
C LEU A 3 12.85 7.64 3.32
N ARG A 4 11.64 7.39 3.83
CA ARG A 4 11.36 7.27 5.28
C ARG A 4 11.64 5.85 5.75
N ALA A 5 11.96 5.69 7.03
CA ALA A 5 12.06 4.36 7.63
C ALA A 5 10.66 3.72 7.66
N MET A 6 10.59 2.40 7.45
CA MET A 6 9.30 1.73 7.41
C MET A 6 8.60 1.72 8.78
N THR A 7 9.35 1.90 9.86
CA THR A 7 8.84 2.14 11.22
C THR A 7 8.03 3.43 11.30
N ASP A 8 8.50 4.52 10.68
CA ASP A 8 7.80 5.81 10.67
C ASP A 8 6.50 5.72 9.86
N VAL A 9 6.54 4.99 8.73
CA VAL A 9 5.37 4.72 7.90
C VAL A 9 4.36 3.86 8.66
N GLY A 10 4.82 2.86 9.41
CA GLY A 10 3.96 2.02 10.25
C GLY A 10 3.25 2.81 11.35
N ALA A 11 3.98 3.70 12.03
CA ALA A 11 3.42 4.58 13.06
C ALA A 11 2.34 5.51 12.50
N GLU A 12 2.55 6.08 11.31
CA GLU A 12 1.53 6.91 10.61
C GLU A 12 0.23 6.13 10.34
N LEU A 13 0.32 4.81 10.18
CA LEU A 13 -0.81 3.91 9.94
C LEU A 13 -1.46 3.39 11.23
N GLY A 14 -0.92 3.76 12.40
CA GLY A 14 -1.34 3.26 13.70
C GLY A 14 -1.01 1.79 13.91
N LEU A 15 0.13 1.33 13.40
CA LEU A 15 0.71 0.03 13.73
C LEU A 15 1.68 0.20 14.90
N SER A 16 1.72 -0.77 15.80
CA SER A 16 2.74 -0.79 16.85
C SER A 16 4.09 -1.22 16.29
N PRO A 17 5.23 -0.87 16.93
CA PRO A 17 6.55 -1.26 16.47
C PRO A 17 6.73 -2.77 16.29
N GLU A 18 6.12 -3.58 17.16
CA GLU A 18 6.15 -5.04 17.11
C GLU A 18 5.34 -5.63 15.93
N ASP A 19 4.41 -4.86 15.36
CA ASP A 19 3.62 -5.28 14.20
C ASP A 19 4.40 -5.10 12.88
N VAL A 20 5.50 -4.33 12.89
CA VAL A 20 6.33 -4.05 11.72
C VAL A 20 7.58 -4.90 11.79
N LEU A 21 7.77 -5.78 10.82
CA LEU A 21 8.92 -6.69 10.69
C LEU A 21 9.85 -6.15 9.59
N PRO A 22 10.88 -5.33 9.92
CA PRO A 22 11.67 -4.64 8.92
C PRO A 22 12.62 -5.58 8.19
N TRP A 23 12.86 -5.29 6.92
CA TRP A 23 13.86 -5.91 6.07
C TRP A 23 14.73 -4.84 5.43
N GLY A 24 15.74 -4.42 6.18
CA GLY A 24 16.43 -3.16 5.95
C GLY A 24 15.54 -1.96 6.33
N THR A 25 15.93 -0.77 5.90
CA THR A 25 15.31 0.49 6.36
C THR A 25 13.97 0.80 5.68
N HIS A 26 13.83 0.42 4.40
CA HIS A 26 12.74 0.89 3.53
C HIS A 26 11.83 -0.23 3.03
N ARG A 27 11.87 -1.41 3.66
CA ARG A 27 10.93 -2.51 3.42
C ARG A 27 10.57 -3.16 4.76
N ALA A 28 9.33 -3.61 4.90
CA ALA A 28 8.91 -4.39 6.06
C ALA A 28 7.72 -5.29 5.68
N LYS A 29 7.57 -6.39 6.42
CA LYS A 29 6.30 -7.12 6.53
C LYS A 29 5.49 -6.56 7.70
N VAL A 30 4.18 -6.82 7.67
CA VAL A 30 3.28 -6.53 8.78
C VAL A 30 2.84 -7.86 9.39
N SER A 31 2.91 -8.01 10.72
CA SER A 31 2.40 -9.20 11.42
C SER A 31 0.90 -9.34 11.21
N LEU A 32 0.42 -10.58 11.05
CA LEU A 32 -1.02 -10.85 10.92
C LEU A 32 -1.78 -10.56 12.21
N ASP A 33 -1.11 -10.59 13.37
CA ASP A 33 -1.71 -10.25 14.67
C ASP A 33 -2.27 -8.83 14.70
N ALA A 34 -1.69 -7.93 13.89
CA ALA A 34 -2.16 -6.55 13.73
C ALA A 34 -3.57 -6.44 13.13
N LEU A 35 -4.04 -7.49 12.42
CA LEU A 35 -5.40 -7.53 11.87
C LEU A 35 -6.43 -7.71 12.98
N GLY A 36 -6.17 -8.59 13.96
CA GLY A 36 -7.07 -8.86 15.08
C GLY A 36 -7.15 -7.70 16.08
N LYS A 37 -6.04 -6.97 16.26
CA LYS A 37 -5.99 -5.76 17.12
C LYS A 37 -6.79 -4.59 16.54
N ARG A 38 -7.10 -4.61 15.25
CA ARG A 38 -7.77 -3.50 14.54
C ARG A 38 -9.30 -3.59 14.66
N GLY A 39 -9.81 -3.20 15.81
CA GLY A 39 -11.23 -2.85 15.96
C GLY A 39 -11.53 -1.52 15.24
N GLY A 40 -12.24 -1.57 14.11
CA GLY A 40 -12.62 -0.33 13.41
C GLY A 40 -13.39 -0.54 12.11
N ARG A 41 -14.08 0.51 11.66
CA ARG A 41 -14.85 0.50 10.41
C ARG A 41 -13.95 0.26 9.20
N GLN A 42 -14.35 -0.66 8.33
CA GLN A 42 -13.66 -0.91 7.06
C GLN A 42 -13.59 0.38 6.22
N GLY A 43 -12.46 0.55 5.52
CA GLY A 43 -12.28 1.65 4.57
C GLY A 43 -13.11 1.44 3.30
N ARG A 44 -13.12 2.44 2.41
CA ARG A 44 -13.67 2.28 1.05
C ARG A 44 -12.66 1.52 0.18
N LEU A 45 -13.15 0.56 -0.60
CA LEU A 45 -12.36 -0.16 -1.60
C LEU A 45 -12.59 0.46 -2.99
N VAL A 46 -11.50 0.87 -3.65
CA VAL A 46 -11.52 1.37 -5.02
C VAL A 46 -10.76 0.39 -5.91
N LEU A 47 -11.45 -0.21 -6.88
CA LEU A 47 -10.86 -1.12 -7.85
C LEU A 47 -10.39 -0.33 -9.08
N VAL A 48 -9.08 -0.36 -9.36
CA VAL A 48 -8.50 0.22 -10.58
C VAL A 48 -8.33 -0.88 -11.62
N SER A 49 -9.02 -0.74 -12.75
CA SER A 49 -8.93 -1.66 -13.90
C SER A 49 -8.45 -0.90 -15.14
N ALA A 50 -8.11 -1.65 -16.18
CA ALA A 50 -7.76 -1.14 -17.50
C ALA A 50 -8.44 -1.99 -18.58
N ILE A 51 -8.41 -1.50 -19.82
CA ILE A 51 -8.78 -2.27 -21.00
C ILE A 51 -7.75 -3.39 -21.28
N ASN A 52 -7.97 -4.18 -22.33
CA ASN A 52 -7.00 -5.19 -22.74
C ASN A 52 -5.60 -4.58 -22.99
N PRO A 53 -4.52 -5.28 -22.58
CA PRO A 53 -3.17 -4.75 -22.73
C PRO A 53 -2.81 -4.46 -24.19
N THR A 54 -2.25 -3.28 -24.42
CA THR A 54 -1.72 -2.78 -25.69
C THR A 54 -0.23 -2.46 -25.55
N PRO A 55 0.56 -2.49 -26.64
CA PRO A 55 2.01 -2.23 -26.56
C PRO A 55 2.41 -0.89 -25.92
N PRO A 56 1.66 0.21 -26.08
CA PRO A 56 1.97 1.47 -25.39
C PRO A 56 1.77 1.42 -23.87
N GLY A 57 1.04 0.43 -23.34
CA GLY A 57 0.75 0.25 -21.92
C GLY A 57 -0.30 1.22 -21.38
N GLU A 58 -1.25 0.70 -20.60
CA GLU A 58 -2.40 1.48 -20.11
C GLU A 58 -2.09 2.29 -18.84
N GLY A 59 -0.94 2.04 -18.21
CA GLY A 59 -0.53 2.75 -17.00
C GLY A 59 -1.37 2.44 -15.76
N LYS A 60 -2.03 1.27 -15.69
CA LYS A 60 -2.86 0.87 -14.54
C LYS A 60 -2.14 1.01 -13.19
N THR A 61 -0.90 0.51 -13.10
CA THR A 61 -0.10 0.58 -11.87
C THR A 61 0.22 2.03 -11.51
N THR A 62 0.66 2.82 -12.48
CA THR A 62 0.93 4.25 -12.32
C THR A 62 -0.29 4.99 -11.80
N MET A 63 -1.48 4.71 -12.36
CA MET A 63 -2.72 5.34 -11.90
C MET A 63 -3.14 4.88 -10.51
N SER A 64 -2.93 3.62 -10.14
CA SER A 64 -3.23 3.16 -8.77
C SER A 64 -2.39 3.90 -7.72
N VAL A 65 -1.09 4.11 -7.98
CA VAL A 65 -0.19 4.85 -7.08
C VAL A 65 -0.53 6.34 -7.07
N ALA A 66 -0.75 6.96 -8.23
CA ALA A 66 -1.11 8.37 -8.34
C ALA A 66 -2.43 8.69 -7.63
N LEU A 67 -3.44 7.84 -7.79
CA LEU A 67 -4.72 7.97 -7.10
C LEU A 67 -4.53 7.90 -5.57
N ALA A 68 -3.76 6.93 -5.07
CA ALA A 68 -3.49 6.80 -3.64
C ALA A 68 -2.79 8.04 -3.06
N MET A 69 -1.82 8.61 -3.80
CA MET A 69 -1.14 9.85 -3.41
C MET A 69 -2.07 11.07 -3.45
N GLY A 70 -2.91 11.19 -4.49
CA GLY A 70 -3.87 12.28 -4.63
C GLY A 70 -4.93 12.29 -3.54
N LEU A 71 -5.46 11.11 -3.18
CA LEU A 71 -6.41 10.96 -2.08
C LEU A 71 -5.80 11.35 -0.73
N ARG A 72 -4.54 10.98 -0.49
CA ARG A 72 -3.79 11.41 0.70
C ARG A 72 -3.63 12.93 0.75
N LYS A 73 -3.25 13.56 -0.37
CA LYS A 73 -3.06 15.02 -0.45
C LYS A 73 -4.36 15.80 -0.21
N ARG A 74 -5.51 15.27 -0.63
CA ARG A 74 -6.82 15.93 -0.48
C ARG A 74 -7.49 15.73 0.89
N GLY A 75 -6.93 14.89 1.77
CA GLY A 75 -7.56 14.55 3.05
C GLY A 75 -8.90 13.81 2.93
N ALA A 76 -9.26 13.37 1.72
CA ALA A 76 -10.59 12.83 1.38
C ALA A 76 -10.82 11.40 1.93
N ALA A 77 -9.78 10.76 2.43
CA ALA A 77 -9.88 9.46 3.08
C ALA A 77 -8.91 9.41 4.26
N ARG A 78 -9.33 8.76 5.35
CA ARG A 78 -8.43 8.21 6.36
C ARG A 78 -7.53 7.21 5.63
N TRP A 79 -6.42 7.72 5.09
CA TRP A 79 -5.59 7.06 4.11
C TRP A 79 -5.05 5.74 4.68
N ARG A 80 -5.15 4.69 3.88
CA ARG A 80 -4.55 3.38 4.14
C ARG A 80 -3.71 3.00 2.92
N PRO A 81 -2.63 2.22 3.08
CA PRO A 81 -1.66 1.98 2.02
C PRO A 81 -2.31 1.30 0.82
N CYS A 82 -1.82 1.62 -0.39
CA CYS A 82 -2.16 0.88 -1.59
C CYS A 82 -1.59 -0.54 -1.52
N ALA A 83 -2.41 -1.55 -1.77
CA ALA A 83 -1.98 -2.93 -1.92
C ALA A 83 -1.90 -3.27 -3.40
N SER A 84 -0.70 -3.59 -3.89
CA SER A 84 -0.48 -4.12 -5.24
C SER A 84 -0.04 -5.57 -5.16
N ARG A 85 -0.50 -6.40 -6.10
CA ARG A 85 0.03 -7.76 -6.24
C ARG A 85 1.50 -7.70 -6.66
N HIS A 86 2.36 -8.46 -5.98
CA HIS A 86 3.72 -8.72 -6.44
C HIS A 86 3.66 -9.86 -7.48
N TRP A 87 4.14 -9.61 -8.69
CA TRP A 87 4.26 -10.62 -9.73
C TRP A 87 5.61 -11.33 -9.56
N ALA A 88 5.61 -12.52 -8.97
CA ALA A 88 6.70 -13.46 -9.20
C ALA A 88 6.40 -14.18 -10.51
N LEU A 89 7.26 -14.00 -11.52
CA LEU A 89 7.29 -14.89 -12.68
C LEU A 89 7.62 -16.30 -12.15
N SER A 90 6.62 -17.15 -11.97
CA SER A 90 6.85 -18.59 -11.91
C SER A 90 7.03 -19.03 -13.35
N SER A 91 8.26 -18.97 -13.84
CA SER A 91 8.64 -19.55 -15.12
C SER A 91 8.50 -21.06 -15.03
N ALA A 92 7.62 -21.60 -15.88
CA ALA A 92 7.80 -22.94 -16.43
C ALA A 92 8.95 -22.91 -17.46
#